data_AF-A0A0R1ZNL0-F1
#
_entry.id   AF-A0A0R1ZNL0-F1
#
_cell.length_a   1.000
_cell.length_b   1.000
_cell.length_c   1.000
_cell.angle_alpha   90.00
_cell.angle_beta   90.00
_cell.angle_gamma   90.00
#
_symmetry.space_group_name_H-M   'P 1'
#
loop_
_entity.id
_entity.type
_entity.pdbx_description
1 polymer ?
#
loop_
_entity_poly.entity_id
_entity_poly.type
_entity_poly.pdbx_seq_one_letter_code
_entity_poly.pdbx_strand_id
1 'polypeptide(L)'
;MGNQDVYVGLDIGTTSIKVIAAEITSGQLSVIGVGSQRAEGMSRGVIVDIDKTAATIRAAAQQAADKTGITIHDVLVGVPASMLQIEQVSGMIAVGDTSKEITADDVRKVASTALTRNLPPEREVLSLIPDEFVVDGFDGINDPRGMIGVRIEMHGLLFTVPKTVLHNLRRAVEKAGLNVAMFIAAPLALGDYILSDGEKDFGTVVIDLGGGQSTAAVIHDRKLKFTTTDLEGGEYITKDISVVLNTNFSDAERLKREYGTADTLSASEEQTFPVTVVGKSNPVTISEKYLAEIIEARLTQTLTRLNDALVAAHALDLPGGIVITGGNAALPGVSALADDIFGRQVKLYVPSEVGLRHPAFTQALGLVYTAAHMSDISRIVASAVNAPAVTTTSAKVQQSTPAAAKQQEEKPAATEVEPEPKQKKEPFYKRFFGTFFD
;
A
#
# COMPACT_ATOMS: atom_id res chain seq x y z
N MET A 1 -0.01 -21.24 24.56
CA MET A 1 -0.33 -20.95 23.15
C MET A 1 0.81 -20.07 22.66
N GLY A 2 1.60 -20.56 21.69
CA GLY A 2 2.71 -19.76 21.15
C GLY A 2 2.16 -18.46 20.56
N ASN A 3 2.91 -17.37 20.72
CA ASN A 3 2.56 -16.08 20.15
C ASN A 3 2.51 -16.24 18.62
N GLN A 4 1.32 -16.42 18.05
CA GLN A 4 1.16 -16.52 16.60
C GLN A 4 1.23 -15.09 16.05
N ASP A 5 2.19 -14.84 15.17
CA ASP A 5 2.32 -13.54 14.53
C ASP A 5 1.14 -13.35 13.57
N VAL A 6 0.19 -12.50 13.98
CA VAL A 6 -0.92 -12.08 13.13
C VAL A 6 -0.48 -10.87 12.32
N TYR A 7 -0.61 -10.97 11.01
CA TYR A 7 -0.35 -9.89 10.07
C TYR A 7 -1.66 -9.36 9.51
N VAL A 8 -1.81 -8.03 9.46
CA VAL A 8 -3.04 -7.40 8.97
C VAL A 8 -2.73 -6.50 7.78
N GLY A 9 -3.11 -6.94 6.58
CA GLY A 9 -3.00 -6.17 5.35
C GLY A 9 -4.19 -5.23 5.17
N LEU A 10 -3.92 -3.95 4.90
CA LEU A 10 -4.89 -2.92 4.58
C LEU A 10 -4.64 -2.38 3.16
N ASP A 11 -5.54 -2.76 2.25
CA ASP A 11 -5.61 -2.25 0.88
C ASP A 11 -6.65 -1.12 0.79
N ILE A 12 -6.19 0.11 0.56
CA ILE A 12 -7.03 1.31 0.45
C ILE A 12 -7.26 1.60 -1.04
N GLY A 13 -8.16 0.84 -1.66
CA GLY A 13 -8.54 1.01 -3.06
C GLY A 13 -9.56 2.12 -3.28
N THR A 14 -9.65 2.63 -4.52
CA THR A 14 -10.60 3.70 -4.88
C THR A 14 -12.07 3.28 -4.77
N THR A 15 -12.38 2.03 -5.09
CA THR A 15 -13.77 1.50 -5.06
C THR A 15 -14.08 0.69 -3.82
N SER A 16 -13.05 0.12 -3.17
CA SER A 16 -13.22 -0.69 -1.96
C SER A 16 -11.96 -0.68 -1.10
N ILE A 17 -12.15 -0.64 0.22
CA ILE A 17 -11.10 -0.81 1.22
C ILE A 17 -11.21 -2.22 1.80
N LYS A 18 -10.11 -2.95 1.80
CA LYS A 18 -10.06 -4.36 2.24
C LYS A 18 -9.06 -4.52 3.38
N VAL A 19 -9.48 -5.25 4.41
CA VAL A 19 -8.65 -5.64 5.56
C VAL A 19 -8.60 -7.15 5.60
N ILE A 20 -7.40 -7.72 5.60
CA ILE A 20 -7.17 -9.16 5.75
C ILE A 20 -6.26 -9.37 6.94
N ALA A 21 -6.74 -10.11 7.93
CA ALA A 21 -5.95 -10.63 9.04
C ALA A 21 -5.61 -12.09 8.75
N ALA A 22 -4.32 -12.43 8.87
CA ALA A 22 -3.84 -13.78 8.62
C ALA A 22 -2.74 -14.17 9.62
N GLU A 23 -2.68 -15.46 9.91
CA GLU A 23 -1.60 -16.10 10.65
C GLU A 23 -0.69 -16.84 9.68
N ILE A 24 0.59 -16.91 10.00
CA ILE A 24 1.52 -17.76 9.25
C ILE A 24 2.04 -18.87 10.15
N THR A 25 1.73 -20.10 9.76
CA THR A 25 2.13 -21.32 10.45
C THR A 25 2.93 -22.18 9.50
N SER A 26 4.18 -22.51 9.85
CA SER A 26 5.07 -23.34 9.03
C SER A 26 5.21 -22.83 7.58
N GLY A 27 5.25 -21.51 7.39
CA GLY A 27 5.34 -20.88 6.07
C GLY A 27 4.04 -20.84 5.28
N GLN A 28 2.93 -21.38 5.81
CA GLN A 28 1.62 -21.30 5.16
C GLN A 28 0.80 -20.15 5.74
N LEU A 29 0.27 -19.32 4.85
CA LEU A 29 -0.65 -18.23 5.17
C LEU A 29 -2.05 -18.78 5.38
N SER A 30 -2.62 -18.53 6.56
CA SER A 30 -3.99 -18.88 6.92
C SER A 30 -4.79 -17.62 7.22
N VAL A 31 -5.79 -17.35 6.41
CA VAL A 31 -6.67 -16.18 6.60
C VAL A 31 -7.63 -16.45 7.74
N ILE A 32 -7.58 -15.60 8.76
CA ILE A 32 -8.43 -15.70 9.94
C ILE A 32 -9.56 -14.66 9.92
N GLY A 33 -9.37 -13.52 9.25
CA GLY A 33 -10.33 -12.42 9.23
C GLY A 33 -10.33 -11.63 7.93
N VAL A 34 -11.52 -11.24 7.48
CA VAL A 34 -11.70 -10.46 6.25
C VAL A 34 -12.79 -9.41 6.45
N GLY A 35 -12.42 -8.16 6.19
CA GLY A 35 -13.34 -7.03 6.06
C GLY A 35 -13.20 -6.37 4.70
N SER A 36 -14.32 -5.94 4.12
CA SER A 36 -14.36 -5.25 2.84
C SER A 36 -15.53 -4.28 2.84
N GLN A 37 -15.23 -3.01 2.58
CA GLN A 37 -16.22 -1.94 2.52
C GLN A 37 -16.08 -1.16 1.22
N ARG A 38 -17.20 -0.65 0.70
CA ARG A 38 -17.17 0.30 -0.42
C ARG A 38 -16.38 1.52 0.02
N ALA A 39 -15.43 1.95 -0.80
CA ALA A 39 -14.58 3.09 -0.47
C ALA A 39 -15.34 4.41 -0.59
N GLU A 40 -15.10 5.30 0.36
CA GLU A 40 -15.49 6.70 0.31
C GLU A 40 -14.28 7.60 0.58
N GLY A 41 -14.28 8.79 0.00
CA GLY A 41 -13.18 9.75 0.15
C GLY A 41 -11.94 9.43 -0.67
N MET A 42 -12.03 8.49 -1.62
CA MET A 42 -10.98 8.15 -2.57
C MET A 42 -11.32 8.65 -3.97
N SER A 43 -10.30 9.01 -4.75
CA SER A 43 -10.42 9.28 -6.19
C SER A 43 -9.10 8.98 -6.87
N ARG A 44 -9.10 8.19 -7.95
CA ARG A 44 -7.90 7.88 -8.75
C ARG A 44 -6.69 7.52 -7.87
N GLY A 45 -6.86 6.54 -7.00
CA GLY A 45 -5.78 6.03 -6.12
C GLY A 45 -5.34 6.95 -5.00
N VAL A 46 -5.91 8.15 -4.83
CA VAL A 46 -5.53 9.10 -3.77
C VAL A 46 -6.71 9.41 -2.83
N ILE A 47 -6.39 9.69 -1.57
CA ILE A 47 -7.36 10.16 -0.57
C ILE A 47 -7.67 11.63 -0.85
N VAL A 48 -8.94 11.94 -1.08
CA VAL A 48 -9.48 13.29 -1.24
C VAL A 48 -10.31 13.74 -0.03
N ASP A 49 -10.80 12.80 0.79
CA ASP A 49 -11.51 13.07 2.05
C ASP A 49 -11.06 12.07 3.13
N ILE A 50 -10.20 12.53 4.04
CA ILE A 50 -9.58 11.71 5.08
C ILE A 50 -10.64 11.15 6.04
N ASP A 51 -11.67 11.92 6.38
CA ASP A 51 -12.65 11.52 7.40
C ASP A 51 -13.54 10.40 6.89
N LYS A 52 -14.00 10.49 5.63
CA LYS A 52 -14.76 9.41 4.99
C LYS A 52 -13.92 8.15 4.81
N THR A 53 -12.66 8.30 4.38
CA THR A 53 -11.75 7.17 4.24
C THR A 53 -11.48 6.51 5.60
N ALA A 54 -11.21 7.28 6.65
CA ALA A 54 -10.99 6.77 8.01
C ALA A 54 -12.21 6.01 8.55
N ALA A 55 -13.43 6.54 8.34
CA ALA A 55 -14.66 5.84 8.72
C ALA A 55 -14.80 4.49 8.00
N THR A 56 -14.49 4.45 6.70
CA THR A 56 -14.53 3.23 5.89
C THR A 56 -13.46 2.22 6.34
N ILE A 57 -12.23 2.67 6.62
CA ILE A 57 -11.15 1.83 7.17
C ILE A 57 -11.60 1.21 8.49
N ARG A 58 -12.15 2.02 9.40
CA ARG A 58 -12.64 1.54 10.70
C ARG A 58 -13.70 0.47 10.55
N ALA A 59 -14.67 0.68 9.65
CA ALA A 59 -15.73 -0.30 9.38
C ALA A 59 -15.17 -1.61 8.79
N ALA A 60 -14.22 -1.54 7.85
CA ALA A 60 -13.57 -2.73 7.30
C ALA A 60 -12.74 -3.47 8.35
N ALA A 61 -11.99 -2.75 9.18
CA ALA A 61 -11.20 -3.34 10.27
C ALA A 61 -12.10 -4.00 11.33
N GLN A 62 -13.21 -3.36 11.71
CA GLN A 62 -14.18 -3.96 12.63
C GLN A 62 -14.77 -5.25 12.06
N GLN A 63 -15.14 -5.27 10.77
CA GLN A 63 -15.66 -6.47 10.12
C GLN A 63 -14.65 -7.63 10.11
N ALA A 64 -13.34 -7.34 9.98
CA ALA A 64 -12.29 -8.33 10.08
C ALA A 64 -12.08 -8.82 11.54
N ALA A 65 -12.12 -7.89 12.50
CA ALA A 65 -11.99 -8.17 13.94
C ALA A 65 -13.14 -9.03 14.47
N ASP A 66 -14.38 -8.76 14.06
CA ASP A 66 -15.58 -9.50 14.50
C ASP A 66 -15.53 -10.99 14.11
N LYS A 67 -14.89 -11.31 12.98
CA LYS A 67 -14.73 -12.70 12.50
C LYS A 67 -13.63 -13.47 13.23
N THR A 68 -12.64 -12.76 13.74
CA THR A 68 -11.42 -13.33 14.36
C THR A 68 -11.48 -13.35 15.87
N GLY A 69 -12.29 -12.48 16.48
CA GLY A 69 -12.29 -12.25 17.93
C GLY A 69 -11.01 -11.56 18.44
N ILE A 70 -10.16 -11.04 17.54
CA ILE A 70 -8.93 -10.31 17.90
C ILE A 70 -9.17 -8.81 17.80
N THR A 71 -8.39 -8.04 18.56
CA THR A 71 -8.33 -6.58 18.38
C THR A 71 -7.22 -6.25 17.39
N ILE A 72 -7.55 -5.52 16.33
CA ILE A 72 -6.58 -5.07 15.33
C ILE A 72 -6.04 -3.71 15.75
N HIS A 73 -4.73 -3.62 15.97
CA HIS A 73 -4.05 -2.36 16.33
C HIS A 73 -3.17 -1.85 15.21
N ASP A 74 -2.32 -2.72 14.65
CA ASP A 74 -1.32 -2.35 13.66
C ASP A 74 -1.64 -2.97 12.30
N VAL A 75 -1.46 -2.19 11.23
CA VAL A 75 -1.75 -2.61 9.85
C VAL A 75 -0.59 -2.35 8.89
N LEU A 76 -0.45 -3.23 7.91
CA LEU A 76 0.45 -3.13 6.77
C LEU A 76 -0.30 -2.45 5.64
N VAL A 77 0.15 -1.28 5.21
CA VAL A 77 -0.61 -0.43 4.28
C VAL A 77 0.03 -0.42 2.91
N GLY A 78 -0.75 -0.77 1.90
CA GLY A 78 -0.34 -0.69 0.50
C GLY A 78 -0.25 0.77 0.02
N VAL A 79 0.87 1.12 -0.61
CA VAL A 79 1.08 2.42 -1.25
C VAL A 79 1.01 2.23 -2.76
N PRO A 80 0.08 2.89 -3.46
CA PRO A 80 -0.03 2.78 -4.92
C PRO A 80 1.26 3.16 -5.64
N ALA A 81 1.47 2.59 -6.82
CA ALA A 81 2.64 2.90 -7.66
C ALA A 81 2.61 4.32 -8.26
N SER A 82 1.48 5.00 -8.20
CA SER A 82 1.32 6.36 -8.70
C SER A 82 2.38 7.30 -8.13
N MET A 83 3.25 7.83 -9.01
CA MET A 83 4.34 8.73 -8.65
C MET A 83 5.44 8.09 -7.78
N LEU A 84 5.50 6.76 -7.72
CA LEU A 84 6.64 6.02 -7.19
C LEU A 84 7.88 6.29 -8.06
N GLN A 85 8.99 6.62 -7.42
CA GLN A 85 10.29 6.69 -8.09
C GLN A 85 11.19 5.62 -7.51
N ILE A 86 11.95 4.98 -8.39
CA ILE A 86 12.86 3.89 -8.09
C ILE A 86 14.26 4.36 -8.47
N GLU A 87 15.16 4.38 -7.50
CA GLU A 87 16.54 4.84 -7.68
C GLU A 87 17.52 3.79 -7.16
N GLN A 88 18.63 3.60 -7.87
CA GLN A 88 19.74 2.81 -7.35
C GLN A 88 20.55 3.64 -6.38
N VAL A 89 20.92 3.03 -5.27
CA VAL A 89 21.54 3.72 -4.15
C VAL A 89 22.65 2.89 -3.55
N SER A 90 23.68 3.55 -3.06
CA SER A 90 24.74 2.92 -2.30
C SER A 90 25.07 3.70 -1.02
N GLY A 91 25.50 2.97 0.00
CA GLY A 91 26.01 3.50 1.25
C GLY A 91 27.28 2.75 1.65
N MET A 92 28.17 3.41 2.39
CA MET A 92 29.43 2.84 2.85
C MET A 92 29.73 3.34 4.26
N ILE A 93 30.26 2.47 5.11
CA ILE A 93 30.82 2.83 6.43
C ILE A 93 32.10 2.03 6.70
N ALA A 94 32.94 2.57 7.58
CA ALA A 94 33.97 1.78 8.25
C ALA A 94 33.34 1.09 9.48
N VAL A 95 33.56 -0.22 9.63
CA VAL A 95 33.14 -1.02 10.80
C VAL A 95 34.06 -0.74 11.99
N GLY A 96 35.34 -0.47 11.72
CA GLY A 96 36.32 -0.02 12.71
C GLY A 96 37.69 0.24 12.09
N ASP A 97 38.64 0.71 12.89
CA ASP A 97 40.03 0.93 12.46
C ASP A 97 40.79 -0.38 12.17
N THR A 98 40.30 -1.49 12.74
CA THR A 98 40.78 -2.85 12.53
C THR A 98 39.61 -3.74 12.16
N SER A 99 39.91 -4.90 11.58
CA SER A 99 38.89 -5.87 11.18
C SER A 99 38.06 -6.30 12.40
N LYS A 100 36.73 -6.19 12.28
CA LYS A 100 35.76 -6.48 13.34
C LYS A 100 34.57 -7.24 12.75
N GLU A 101 33.86 -7.93 13.63
CA GLU A 101 32.61 -8.59 13.28
C GLU A 101 31.53 -7.55 12.94
N ILE A 102 30.91 -7.71 11.79
CA ILE A 102 29.81 -6.87 11.32
C ILE A 102 28.56 -7.22 12.12
N THR A 103 27.96 -6.20 12.73
CA THR A 103 26.77 -6.32 13.56
C THR A 103 25.52 -5.81 12.84
N ALA A 104 24.35 -6.09 13.40
CA ALA A 104 23.09 -5.50 12.93
C ALA A 104 23.08 -3.96 12.99
N ASP A 105 23.83 -3.37 13.92
CA ASP A 105 23.95 -1.90 14.01
C ASP A 105 24.78 -1.33 12.85
N ASP A 106 25.80 -2.05 12.39
CA ASP A 106 26.59 -1.67 11.22
C ASP A 106 25.75 -1.75 9.94
N VAL A 107 24.93 -2.80 9.79
CA VAL A 107 23.95 -2.91 8.70
C VAL A 107 22.97 -1.73 8.71
N ARG A 108 22.47 -1.34 9.88
CA ARG A 108 21.58 -0.17 10.00
C ARG A 108 22.31 1.13 9.61
N LYS A 109 23.54 1.32 10.07
CA LYS A 109 24.35 2.51 9.76
C LYS A 109 24.67 2.63 8.27
N VAL A 110 25.07 1.55 7.61
CA VAL A 110 25.36 1.57 6.16
C VAL A 110 24.07 1.82 5.34
N ALA A 111 22.94 1.28 5.79
CA ALA A 111 21.64 1.63 5.22
C ALA A 111 21.31 3.13 5.40
N SER A 112 21.56 3.70 6.58
CA SER A 112 21.36 5.13 6.81
C SER A 112 22.24 6.01 5.91
N THR A 113 23.48 5.64 5.63
CA THR A 113 24.32 6.41 4.68
C THR A 113 23.81 6.30 3.25
N ALA A 114 23.18 5.19 2.87
CA ALA A 114 22.50 5.09 1.58
C ALA A 114 21.29 6.04 1.46
N LEU A 115 20.78 6.59 2.56
CA LEU A 115 19.66 7.55 2.60
C LEU A 115 20.11 9.01 2.61
N THR A 116 21.39 9.34 2.84
CA THR A 116 21.89 10.72 3.02
C THR A 116 22.02 11.52 1.72
N ARG A 117 21.03 11.42 0.82
CA ARG A 117 20.94 12.21 -0.41
C ARG A 117 19.94 13.35 -0.28
N ASN A 118 20.12 14.36 -1.11
CA ASN A 118 19.16 15.45 -1.24
C ASN A 118 17.91 14.95 -1.96
N LEU A 119 16.91 14.52 -1.20
CA LEU A 119 15.57 14.29 -1.74
C LEU A 119 14.90 15.64 -2.03
N PRO A 120 14.12 15.74 -3.12
CA PRO A 120 13.27 16.90 -3.34
C PRO A 120 12.39 17.16 -2.11
N PRO A 121 12.17 18.43 -1.69
CA PRO A 121 11.44 18.76 -0.48
C PRO A 121 10.03 18.15 -0.37
N GLU A 122 9.40 17.86 -1.51
CA GLU A 122 8.07 17.30 -1.65
C GLU A 122 8.02 15.76 -1.61
N ARG A 123 9.18 15.08 -1.58
CA ARG A 123 9.27 13.60 -1.59
C ARG A 123 9.77 13.03 -0.27
N GLU A 124 9.33 11.82 0.02
CA GLU A 124 9.69 11.05 1.22
C GLU A 124 10.06 9.62 0.81
N VAL A 125 10.94 9.01 1.60
CA VAL A 125 11.33 7.61 1.42
C VAL A 125 10.16 6.71 1.81
N LEU A 126 9.75 5.85 0.88
CA LEU A 126 8.79 4.78 1.13
C LEU A 126 9.51 3.55 1.70
N SER A 127 10.55 3.08 1.00
CA SER A 127 11.32 1.91 1.41
C SER A 127 12.73 1.92 0.82
N LEU A 128 13.63 1.22 1.50
CA LEU A 128 14.98 0.93 1.05
C LEU A 128 15.13 -0.59 1.04
N ILE A 129 15.43 -1.17 -0.12
CA ILE A 129 15.59 -2.62 -0.29
C ILE A 129 17.04 -2.90 -0.62
N PRO A 130 17.77 -3.68 0.19
CA PRO A 130 19.13 -4.07 -0.13
C PRO A 130 19.12 -5.00 -1.33
N ASP A 131 20.06 -4.78 -2.25
CA ASP A 131 20.37 -5.68 -3.35
C ASP A 131 21.47 -6.64 -2.92
N GLU A 132 22.59 -6.07 -2.48
CA GLU A 132 23.75 -6.78 -1.99
C GLU A 132 24.52 -5.93 -0.97
N PHE A 133 25.39 -6.61 -0.24
CA PHE A 133 26.44 -6.01 0.56
C PHE A 133 27.80 -6.36 -0.02
N VAL A 134 28.76 -5.46 0.16
CA VAL A 134 30.16 -5.66 -0.18
C VAL A 134 30.99 -5.50 1.09
N VAL A 135 31.78 -6.51 1.44
CA VAL A 135 32.65 -6.49 2.63
C VAL A 135 34.10 -6.56 2.18
N ASP A 136 34.88 -5.52 2.49
CA ASP A 136 36.29 -5.39 2.08
C ASP A 136 36.57 -5.69 0.58
N GLY A 137 35.59 -5.38 -0.29
CA GLY A 137 35.68 -5.58 -1.74
C GLY A 137 35.13 -6.92 -2.25
N PHE A 138 34.67 -7.81 -1.37
CA PHE A 138 33.94 -9.03 -1.75
C PHE A 138 32.45 -8.72 -1.87
N ASP A 139 31.89 -8.91 -3.07
CA ASP A 139 30.50 -8.61 -3.44
C ASP A 139 29.56 -9.83 -3.33
N GLY A 140 28.28 -9.65 -3.66
CA GLY A 140 27.28 -10.73 -3.67
C GLY A 140 26.84 -11.24 -2.29
N ILE A 141 27.07 -10.47 -1.22
CA ILE A 141 26.72 -10.86 0.15
C ILE A 141 25.28 -10.44 0.45
N ASN A 142 24.41 -11.40 0.80
CA ASN A 142 23.02 -11.10 1.18
C ASN A 142 22.87 -10.69 2.66
N ASP A 143 23.60 -11.37 3.56
CA ASP A 143 23.63 -11.06 4.99
C ASP A 143 25.10 -10.94 5.43
N PRO A 144 25.59 -9.72 5.71
CA PRO A 144 26.98 -9.50 6.10
C PRO A 144 27.22 -9.72 7.60
N ARG A 145 26.18 -9.97 8.41
CA ARG A 145 26.33 -10.13 9.86
C ARG A 145 27.17 -11.36 10.18
N GLY A 146 28.05 -11.23 11.16
CA GLY A 146 28.99 -12.29 11.55
C GLY A 146 30.24 -12.40 10.65
N MET A 147 30.28 -11.68 9.52
CA MET A 147 31.51 -11.56 8.74
C MET A 147 32.48 -10.60 9.43
N ILE A 148 33.77 -10.85 9.24
CA ILE A 148 34.86 -10.02 9.76
C ILE A 148 35.31 -9.08 8.64
N GLY A 149 35.26 -7.76 8.87
CA GLY A 149 35.66 -6.78 7.88
C GLY A 149 36.04 -5.42 8.47
N VAL A 150 36.71 -4.59 7.67
CA VAL A 150 37.05 -3.20 8.01
C VAL A 150 36.02 -2.24 7.41
N ARG A 151 35.52 -2.53 6.22
CA ARG A 151 34.57 -1.72 5.48
C ARG A 151 33.40 -2.55 4.98
N ILE A 152 32.21 -1.96 5.09
CA ILE A 152 30.98 -2.50 4.52
C ILE A 152 30.34 -1.46 3.61
N GLU A 153 29.89 -1.93 2.45
CA GLU A 153 29.11 -1.17 1.48
C GLU A 153 27.77 -1.90 1.29
N MET A 154 26.72 -1.15 0.98
CA MET A 154 25.41 -1.68 0.63
C MET A 154 24.99 -1.07 -0.68
N HIS A 155 24.57 -1.90 -1.63
CA HIS A 155 23.86 -1.49 -2.84
C HIS A 155 22.38 -1.82 -2.66
N GLY A 156 21.50 -1.01 -3.21
CA GLY A 156 20.07 -1.23 -3.08
C GLY A 156 19.21 -0.36 -3.97
N LEU A 157 17.90 -0.56 -3.82
CA LEU A 157 16.87 0.26 -4.45
C LEU A 157 16.18 1.12 -3.40
N LEU A 158 16.14 2.42 -3.66
CA LEU A 158 15.37 3.38 -2.90
C LEU A 158 14.07 3.66 -3.63
N PHE A 159 12.98 3.52 -2.89
CA PHE A 159 11.65 3.88 -3.33
C PHE A 159 11.24 5.18 -2.64
N THR A 160 10.87 6.17 -3.43
CA THR A 160 10.33 7.44 -2.90
C THR A 160 8.95 7.71 -3.46
N VAL A 161 8.16 8.49 -2.73
CA VAL A 161 6.81 8.92 -3.12
C VAL A 161 6.58 10.37 -2.68
N PRO A 162 5.55 11.06 -3.19
CA PRO A 162 5.16 12.37 -2.67
C PRO A 162 4.78 12.29 -1.19
N LYS A 163 5.28 13.22 -0.37
CA LYS A 163 4.98 13.33 1.08
C LYS A 163 3.49 13.34 1.38
N THR A 164 2.71 13.99 0.53
CA THR A 164 1.25 14.11 0.68
C THR A 164 0.55 12.75 0.64
N VAL A 165 1.06 11.79 -0.14
CA VAL A 165 0.49 10.44 -0.23
C VAL A 165 0.65 9.70 1.11
N LEU A 166 1.87 9.65 1.65
CA LEU A 166 2.12 8.98 2.94
C LEU A 166 1.46 9.71 4.10
N HIS A 167 1.46 11.04 4.09
CA HIS A 167 0.76 11.84 5.09
C HIS A 167 -0.73 11.50 5.14
N ASN A 168 -1.41 11.52 3.99
CA ASN A 168 -2.85 11.28 3.95
C ASN A 168 -3.20 9.85 4.34
N LEU A 169 -2.42 8.86 3.88
CA LEU A 169 -2.59 7.46 4.28
C LEU A 169 -2.43 7.30 5.79
N ARG A 170 -1.33 7.81 6.35
CA ARG A 170 -1.05 7.74 7.80
C ARG A 170 -2.19 8.38 8.60
N ARG A 171 -2.62 9.59 8.21
CA ARG A 171 -3.70 10.32 8.88
C ARG A 171 -5.04 9.58 8.83
N ALA A 172 -5.39 8.96 7.71
CA ALA A 172 -6.63 8.20 7.57
C ALA A 172 -6.62 6.94 8.47
N VAL A 173 -5.48 6.24 8.53
CA VAL A 173 -5.31 5.05 9.37
C VAL A 173 -5.34 5.42 10.87
N GLU A 174 -4.61 6.46 11.28
CA GLU A 174 -4.62 6.97 12.66
C GLU A 174 -6.02 7.42 13.10
N LYS A 175 -6.75 8.15 12.25
CA LYS A 175 -8.15 8.55 12.53
C LYS A 175 -9.12 7.36 12.58
N ALA A 176 -8.79 6.25 11.92
CA ALA A 176 -9.57 5.02 12.04
C ALA A 176 -9.37 4.33 13.40
N GLY A 177 -8.36 4.73 14.18
CA GLY A 177 -7.99 4.11 15.47
C GLY A 177 -6.94 3.01 15.34
N LEU A 178 -6.18 3.00 14.24
CA LEU A 178 -5.17 2.00 13.91
C LEU A 178 -3.80 2.68 13.78
N ASN A 179 -2.73 1.88 13.86
CA ASN A 179 -1.36 2.31 13.61
C ASN A 179 -0.86 1.73 12.28
N VAL A 180 -0.02 2.47 11.58
CA VAL A 180 0.71 1.93 10.43
C VAL A 180 1.96 1.23 10.94
N ALA A 181 1.98 -0.11 10.87
CA ALA A 181 3.19 -0.90 11.15
C ALA A 181 4.24 -0.69 10.05
N MET A 182 3.80 -0.71 8.79
CA MET A 182 4.67 -0.61 7.63
C MET A 182 3.89 -0.10 6.42
N PHE A 183 4.54 0.74 5.62
CA PHE A 183 4.10 1.02 4.26
C PHE A 183 4.83 0.10 3.29
N ILE A 184 4.10 -0.49 2.35
CA ILE A 184 4.66 -1.40 1.35
C ILE A 184 4.23 -0.90 -0.03
N ALA A 185 5.16 -0.83 -0.98
CA ALA A 185 4.82 -0.53 -2.37
C ALA A 185 3.87 -1.63 -2.89
N ALA A 186 2.64 -1.25 -3.25
CA ALA A 186 1.61 -2.16 -3.72
C ALA A 186 2.08 -3.10 -4.84
N PRO A 187 2.74 -2.63 -5.93
CA PRO A 187 3.21 -3.52 -6.99
C PRO A 187 4.30 -4.50 -6.55
N LEU A 188 5.14 -4.13 -5.58
CA LEU A 188 6.15 -5.03 -5.03
C LEU A 188 5.46 -6.18 -4.27
N ALA A 189 4.46 -5.85 -3.45
CA ALA A 189 3.70 -6.85 -2.70
C ALA A 189 2.95 -7.83 -3.62
N LEU A 190 2.44 -7.34 -4.77
CA LEU A 190 1.86 -8.22 -5.79
C LEU A 190 2.92 -9.15 -6.39
N GLY A 191 4.06 -8.60 -6.82
CA GLY A 191 5.15 -9.38 -7.40
C GLY A 191 5.66 -10.48 -6.46
N ASP A 192 5.78 -10.18 -5.18
CA ASP A 192 6.21 -11.15 -4.15
C ASP A 192 5.23 -12.31 -3.98
N TYR A 193 3.93 -12.05 -4.08
CA TYR A 193 2.89 -13.00 -3.75
C TYR A 193 2.41 -13.84 -4.95
N ILE A 194 2.25 -13.23 -6.13
CA ILE A 194 1.59 -13.88 -7.26
C ILE A 194 2.54 -14.58 -8.23
N LEU A 195 3.81 -14.20 -8.22
CA LEU A 195 4.82 -14.71 -9.14
C LEU A 195 5.60 -15.89 -8.53
N SER A 196 5.83 -16.90 -9.35
CA SER A 196 6.81 -17.95 -9.11
C SER A 196 8.24 -17.42 -9.11
N ASP A 197 9.18 -18.21 -8.59
CA ASP A 197 10.59 -17.80 -8.58
C ASP A 197 11.14 -17.58 -10.00
N GLY A 198 10.78 -18.43 -10.97
CA GLY A 198 11.18 -18.25 -12.37
C GLY A 198 10.61 -16.97 -13.00
N GLU A 199 9.34 -16.64 -12.74
CA GLU A 199 8.70 -15.39 -13.18
C GLU A 199 9.42 -14.16 -12.57
N LYS A 200 9.85 -14.24 -11.30
CA LYS A 200 10.58 -13.15 -10.62
C LYS A 200 12.01 -12.98 -11.11
N ASP A 201 12.69 -14.09 -11.38
CA ASP A 201 14.12 -14.10 -11.74
C ASP A 201 14.29 -13.67 -13.20
N PHE A 202 13.54 -14.28 -14.13
CA PHE A 202 13.69 -14.02 -15.57
C PHE A 202 12.91 -12.81 -16.08
N GLY A 203 12.00 -12.25 -15.27
CA GLY A 203 11.26 -11.05 -15.63
C GLY A 203 9.80 -11.31 -15.95
N THR A 204 8.90 -10.54 -15.35
CA THR A 204 7.45 -10.59 -15.60
C THR A 204 6.85 -9.20 -15.48
N VAL A 205 5.84 -8.92 -16.29
CA VAL A 205 4.98 -7.75 -16.13
C VAL A 205 3.76 -8.13 -15.28
N VAL A 206 3.57 -7.43 -14.16
CA VAL A 206 2.36 -7.54 -13.34
C VAL A 206 1.45 -6.35 -13.64
N ILE A 207 0.18 -6.61 -13.97
CA ILE A 207 -0.82 -5.59 -14.22
C ILE A 207 -1.95 -5.70 -13.19
N ASP A 208 -2.15 -4.64 -12.40
CA ASP A 208 -3.29 -4.51 -11.48
C ASP A 208 -4.36 -3.60 -12.09
N LEU A 209 -5.51 -4.18 -12.43
CA LEU A 209 -6.67 -3.48 -12.99
C LEU A 209 -7.62 -3.03 -11.87
N GLY A 210 -7.24 -1.94 -11.21
CA GLY A 210 -7.93 -1.36 -10.06
C GLY A 210 -9.13 -0.49 -10.40
N GLY A 211 -9.84 -0.03 -9.36
CA GLY A 211 -11.06 0.76 -9.50
C GLY A 211 -10.83 2.18 -10.04
N GLY A 212 -9.84 2.89 -9.51
CA GLY A 212 -9.54 4.27 -9.92
C GLY A 212 -8.35 4.40 -10.87
N GLN A 213 -7.56 3.34 -11.01
CA GLN A 213 -6.31 3.33 -11.78
C GLN A 213 -6.00 1.91 -12.24
N SER A 214 -5.21 1.78 -13.30
CA SER A 214 -4.62 0.52 -13.76
C SER A 214 -3.10 0.65 -13.75
N THR A 215 -2.40 -0.26 -13.10
CA THR A 215 -0.93 -0.15 -12.91
C THR A 215 -0.24 -1.33 -13.56
N ALA A 216 0.83 -1.08 -14.31
CA ALA A 216 1.77 -2.11 -14.76
C ALA A 216 3.11 -1.95 -14.03
N ALA A 217 3.69 -3.08 -13.62
CA ALA A 217 4.93 -3.16 -12.87
C ALA A 217 5.82 -4.25 -13.48
N VAL A 218 7.12 -3.96 -13.61
CA VAL A 218 8.11 -4.91 -14.11
C VAL A 218 8.90 -5.45 -12.94
N ILE A 219 8.80 -6.75 -12.72
CA ILE A 219 9.60 -7.49 -11.75
C ILE A 219 10.67 -8.27 -12.52
N HIS A 220 11.95 -8.05 -12.21
CA HIS A 220 13.09 -8.75 -12.82
C HIS A 220 14.24 -8.83 -11.81
N ASP A 221 14.97 -9.95 -11.77
CA ASP A 221 15.94 -10.26 -10.71
C ASP A 221 15.34 -10.11 -9.30
N ARG A 222 14.07 -10.51 -9.13
CA ARG A 222 13.28 -10.34 -7.90
C ARG A 222 13.14 -8.90 -7.41
N LYS A 223 13.33 -7.92 -8.30
CA LYS A 223 13.26 -6.48 -7.97
C LYS A 223 12.18 -5.80 -8.80
N LEU A 224 11.50 -4.84 -8.19
CA LEU A 224 10.66 -3.89 -8.91
C LEU A 224 11.56 -2.91 -9.68
N LYS A 225 11.61 -3.02 -11.00
CA LYS A 225 12.50 -2.22 -11.86
C LYS A 225 11.80 -1.05 -12.55
N PHE A 226 10.51 -1.20 -12.84
CA PHE A 226 9.74 -0.19 -13.56
C PHE A 226 8.28 -0.24 -13.12
N THR A 227 7.62 0.92 -13.12
CA THR A 227 6.17 1.05 -12.91
C THR A 227 5.62 2.12 -13.82
N THR A 228 4.42 1.88 -14.35
CA THR A 228 3.60 2.88 -15.04
C THR A 228 2.15 2.74 -14.59
N THR A 229 1.41 3.84 -14.58
CA THR A 229 0.03 3.86 -14.12
C THR A 229 -0.84 4.66 -15.07
N ASP A 230 -1.93 4.05 -15.51
CA ASP A 230 -3.05 4.73 -16.14
C ASP A 230 -4.01 5.21 -15.03
N LEU A 231 -4.39 6.49 -15.06
CA LEU A 231 -5.29 7.10 -14.09
C LEU A 231 -6.78 6.82 -14.37
N GLU A 232 -7.06 5.90 -15.29
CA GLU A 232 -8.39 5.38 -15.59
C GLU A 232 -8.47 3.90 -15.20
N GLY A 233 -9.32 3.61 -14.22
CA GLY A 233 -9.65 2.26 -13.78
C GLY A 233 -11.11 1.90 -14.05
N GLY A 234 -11.61 0.91 -13.32
CA GLY A 234 -13.00 0.42 -13.44
C GLY A 234 -14.11 1.47 -13.26
N GLU A 235 -13.88 2.56 -12.54
CA GLU A 235 -14.84 3.67 -12.44
C GLU A 235 -15.08 4.36 -13.77
N TYR A 236 -14.08 4.38 -14.66
CA TYR A 236 -14.24 4.96 -16.00
C TYR A 236 -15.04 4.05 -16.93
N ILE A 237 -14.92 2.72 -16.78
CA ILE A 237 -15.81 1.76 -17.45
C ILE A 237 -17.26 2.04 -17.04
N THR A 238 -17.51 2.16 -15.74
CA THR A 238 -18.83 2.47 -15.18
C THR A 238 -19.35 3.82 -15.65
N LYS A 239 -18.47 4.83 -15.72
CA LYS A 239 -18.81 6.15 -16.22
C LYS A 239 -19.24 6.12 -17.68
N ASP A 240 -18.53 5.38 -18.53
CA ASP A 240 -18.90 5.26 -19.95
C ASP A 240 -20.24 4.56 -20.12
N ILE A 241 -20.50 3.48 -19.39
CA ILE A 241 -21.81 2.81 -19.36
C ILE A 241 -22.90 3.81 -18.94
N SER A 242 -22.66 4.58 -17.87
CA SER A 242 -23.61 5.59 -17.38
C SER A 242 -23.92 6.65 -18.43
N VAL A 243 -22.89 7.17 -19.12
CA VAL A 243 -23.04 8.23 -20.13
C VAL A 243 -23.71 7.69 -21.39
N VAL A 244 -23.25 6.55 -21.92
CA VAL A 244 -23.75 5.99 -23.18
C VAL A 244 -25.18 5.47 -23.04
N LEU A 245 -25.47 4.74 -21.95
CA LEU A 245 -26.83 4.23 -21.70
C LEU A 245 -27.75 5.26 -21.02
N ASN A 246 -27.22 6.44 -20.70
CA ASN A 246 -27.91 7.51 -19.98
C ASN A 246 -28.62 7.00 -18.71
N THR A 247 -27.90 6.20 -17.92
CA THR A 247 -28.34 5.63 -16.64
C THR A 247 -27.51 6.19 -15.49
N ASN A 248 -27.99 6.09 -14.25
CA ASN A 248 -27.22 6.59 -13.11
C ASN A 248 -25.98 5.70 -12.83
N PHE A 249 -24.99 6.25 -12.14
CA PHE A 249 -23.71 5.57 -11.92
C PHE A 249 -23.84 4.25 -11.15
N SER A 250 -24.75 4.17 -10.18
CA SER A 250 -25.00 2.93 -9.41
C SER A 250 -25.61 1.83 -10.27
N ASP A 251 -26.56 2.18 -11.15
CA ASP A 251 -27.16 1.24 -12.09
C ASP A 251 -26.13 0.81 -13.14
N ALA A 252 -25.30 1.73 -13.65
CA ALA A 252 -24.20 1.39 -14.54
C ALA A 252 -23.20 0.40 -13.91
N GLU A 253 -22.84 0.59 -12.63
CA GLU A 253 -21.96 -0.35 -11.93
C GLU A 253 -22.62 -1.73 -11.79
N ARG A 254 -23.94 -1.75 -11.51
CA ARG A 254 -24.71 -3.00 -11.45
C ARG A 254 -24.69 -3.71 -12.81
N LEU A 255 -24.97 -2.98 -13.89
CA LEU A 255 -24.95 -3.51 -15.26
C LEU A 255 -23.58 -4.09 -15.62
N LYS A 256 -22.50 -3.35 -15.33
CA LYS A 256 -21.12 -3.82 -15.54
C LYS A 256 -20.84 -5.14 -14.82
N ARG A 257 -21.32 -5.30 -13.59
CA ARG A 257 -21.07 -6.49 -12.77
C ARG A 257 -21.96 -7.68 -13.12
N GLU A 258 -23.20 -7.43 -13.55
CA GLU A 258 -24.18 -8.48 -13.83
C GLU A 258 -24.11 -8.99 -15.27
N TYR A 259 -23.89 -8.09 -16.24
CA TYR A 259 -23.98 -8.39 -17.68
C TYR A 259 -22.71 -8.03 -18.46
N GLY A 260 -21.70 -7.46 -17.80
CA GLY A 260 -20.50 -6.95 -18.49
C GLY A 260 -19.57 -8.05 -18.96
N THR A 261 -19.02 -7.86 -20.16
CA THR A 261 -17.94 -8.65 -20.76
C THR A 261 -17.05 -7.73 -21.59
N ALA A 262 -15.78 -8.08 -21.73
CA ALA A 262 -14.78 -7.41 -22.57
C ALA A 262 -14.54 -8.16 -23.89
N ASP A 263 -15.34 -9.18 -24.17
CA ASP A 263 -15.34 -9.91 -25.43
C ASP A 263 -16.63 -9.60 -26.20
N THR A 264 -16.58 -8.59 -27.06
CA THR A 264 -17.71 -8.20 -27.91
C THR A 264 -18.05 -9.26 -28.95
N LEU A 265 -17.08 -10.05 -29.40
CA LEU A 265 -17.29 -11.08 -30.44
C LEU A 265 -18.13 -12.25 -29.92
N SER A 266 -17.99 -12.58 -28.64
CA SER A 266 -18.79 -13.62 -27.99
C SER A 266 -20.11 -13.12 -27.39
N ALA A 267 -20.33 -11.80 -27.33
CA ALA A 267 -21.53 -11.20 -26.73
C ALA A 267 -22.76 -11.28 -27.67
N SER A 268 -23.93 -11.61 -27.12
CA SER A 268 -25.15 -11.83 -27.91
C SER A 268 -25.86 -10.51 -28.26
N GLU A 269 -26.32 -10.38 -29.53
CA GLU A 269 -27.27 -9.33 -29.91
C GLU A 269 -28.71 -9.64 -29.49
N GLU A 270 -29.04 -10.92 -29.33
CA GLU A 270 -30.39 -11.38 -29.03
C GLU A 270 -30.69 -11.37 -27.52
N GLN A 271 -29.69 -11.65 -26.68
CA GLN A 271 -29.83 -11.53 -25.24
C GLN A 271 -29.88 -10.05 -24.86
N THR A 272 -30.95 -9.67 -24.16
CA THR A 272 -31.21 -8.29 -23.79
C THR A 272 -31.68 -8.17 -22.35
N PHE A 273 -31.45 -7.01 -21.74
CA PHE A 273 -31.86 -6.69 -20.39
C PHE A 273 -32.45 -5.27 -20.30
N PRO A 274 -33.34 -5.01 -19.34
CA PRO A 274 -33.93 -3.70 -19.14
C PRO A 274 -32.94 -2.75 -18.44
N VAL A 275 -32.79 -1.54 -18.98
CA VAL A 275 -31.99 -0.46 -18.41
C VAL A 275 -32.88 0.72 -18.06
N THR A 276 -32.79 1.19 -16.80
CA THR A 276 -33.44 2.43 -16.37
C THR A 276 -32.70 3.62 -16.96
N VAL A 277 -33.35 4.34 -17.87
CA VAL A 277 -32.79 5.53 -18.52
C VAL A 277 -33.33 6.79 -17.86
N VAL A 278 -32.44 7.72 -17.52
CA VAL A 278 -32.80 8.99 -16.88
C VAL A 278 -33.78 9.76 -17.77
N GLY A 279 -34.90 10.19 -17.19
CA GLY A 279 -35.95 10.93 -17.89
C GLY A 279 -36.95 10.07 -18.66
N LYS A 280 -36.81 8.74 -18.66
CA LYS A 280 -37.81 7.81 -19.23
C LYS A 280 -38.59 7.12 -18.12
N SER A 281 -39.91 7.03 -18.29
CA SER A 281 -40.80 6.38 -17.31
C SER A 281 -40.72 4.86 -17.35
N ASN A 282 -40.33 4.29 -18.50
CA ASN A 282 -40.20 2.84 -18.71
C ASN A 282 -38.74 2.49 -19.02
N PRO A 283 -38.24 1.32 -18.55
CA PRO A 283 -36.93 0.82 -18.94
C PRO A 283 -36.77 0.65 -20.45
N VAL A 284 -35.54 0.81 -20.93
CA VAL A 284 -35.15 0.58 -22.33
C VAL A 284 -34.40 -0.73 -22.41
N THR A 285 -34.75 -1.56 -23.38
CA THR A 285 -34.08 -2.84 -23.64
C THR A 285 -32.72 -2.60 -24.32
N ILE A 286 -31.66 -3.17 -23.76
CA ILE A 286 -30.29 -3.09 -24.27
C ILE A 286 -29.75 -4.51 -24.46
N SER A 287 -28.99 -4.76 -25.54
CA SER A 287 -28.35 -6.05 -25.78
C SER A 287 -27.04 -6.21 -25.01
N GLU A 288 -26.65 -7.45 -24.72
CA GLU A 288 -25.35 -7.77 -24.15
C GLU A 288 -24.20 -7.25 -25.02
N LYS A 289 -24.31 -7.41 -26.35
CA LYS A 289 -23.31 -6.90 -27.28
C LYS A 289 -23.09 -5.39 -27.17
N TYR A 290 -24.16 -4.60 -27.05
CA TYR A 290 -24.01 -3.14 -26.95
C TYR A 290 -23.32 -2.71 -25.65
N LEU A 291 -23.57 -3.42 -24.54
CA LEU A 291 -22.83 -3.19 -23.29
C LEU A 291 -21.36 -3.60 -23.42
N ALA A 292 -21.08 -4.74 -24.07
CA ALA A 292 -19.74 -5.23 -24.32
C ALA A 292 -18.90 -4.22 -25.14
N GLU A 293 -19.48 -3.64 -26.19
CA GLU A 293 -18.80 -2.61 -27.01
C GLU A 293 -18.33 -1.41 -26.18
N ILE A 294 -19.13 -0.97 -25.21
CA ILE A 294 -18.78 0.15 -24.32
C ILE A 294 -17.61 -0.25 -23.40
N ILE A 295 -17.68 -1.45 -22.82
CA ILE A 295 -16.69 -1.96 -21.87
C ILE A 295 -15.35 -2.21 -22.57
N GLU A 296 -15.38 -2.92 -23.69
CA GLU A 296 -14.20 -3.26 -24.48
C GLU A 296 -13.50 -2.00 -25.01
N ALA A 297 -14.25 -0.98 -25.44
CA ALA A 297 -13.65 0.28 -25.90
C ALA A 297 -12.81 0.97 -24.80
N ARG A 298 -13.32 1.04 -23.56
CA ARG A 298 -12.57 1.64 -22.44
C ARG A 298 -11.37 0.79 -22.03
N LEU A 299 -11.55 -0.52 -21.97
CA LEU A 299 -10.45 -1.43 -21.62
C LEU A 299 -9.36 -1.40 -22.67
N THR A 300 -9.73 -1.40 -23.96
CA THR A 300 -8.78 -1.25 -25.08
C THR A 300 -7.95 0.01 -24.90
N GLN A 301 -8.59 1.16 -24.67
CA GLN A 301 -7.89 2.42 -24.45
C GLN A 301 -6.88 2.34 -23.28
N THR A 302 -7.30 1.75 -22.15
CA THR A 302 -6.48 1.64 -20.94
C THR A 302 -5.29 0.71 -21.17
N LEU A 303 -5.54 -0.46 -21.75
CA LEU A 303 -4.51 -1.47 -22.02
C LEU A 303 -3.54 -0.98 -23.10
N THR A 304 -3.98 -0.26 -24.13
CA THR A 304 -3.09 0.35 -25.13
C THR A 304 -2.14 1.37 -24.51
N ARG A 305 -2.61 2.25 -23.61
CA ARG A 305 -1.73 3.22 -22.94
C ARG A 305 -0.70 2.53 -22.04
N LEU A 306 -1.07 1.44 -21.36
CA LEU A 306 -0.12 0.61 -20.62
C LEU A 306 0.87 -0.08 -21.57
N ASN A 307 0.39 -0.61 -22.70
CA ASN A 307 1.22 -1.24 -23.73
C ASN A 307 2.27 -0.28 -24.26
N ASP A 308 1.90 0.95 -24.63
CA ASP A 308 2.83 1.96 -25.15
C ASP A 308 3.98 2.23 -24.17
N ALA A 309 3.66 2.34 -22.87
CA ALA A 309 4.66 2.53 -21.82
C ALA A 309 5.55 1.29 -21.62
N LEU A 310 4.99 0.08 -21.71
CA LEU A 310 5.74 -1.18 -21.61
C LEU A 310 6.65 -1.42 -22.82
N VAL A 311 6.21 -1.07 -24.03
CA VAL A 311 7.03 -1.08 -25.25
C VAL A 311 8.20 -0.12 -25.09
N ALA A 312 7.95 1.11 -24.64
CA ALA A 312 8.98 2.11 -24.42
C ALA A 312 10.03 1.68 -23.37
N ALA A 313 9.60 0.87 -22.40
CA ALA A 313 10.48 0.29 -21.37
C ALA A 313 11.14 -1.05 -21.77
N HIS A 314 10.91 -1.55 -22.99
CA HIS A 314 11.36 -2.86 -23.46
C HIS A 314 10.94 -4.03 -22.54
N ALA A 315 9.74 -3.93 -21.94
CA ALA A 315 9.28 -4.85 -20.92
C ALA A 315 8.44 -6.03 -21.45
N LEU A 316 7.95 -5.97 -22.69
CA LEU A 316 7.07 -7.01 -23.24
C LEU A 316 7.80 -8.29 -23.69
N ASP A 317 9.13 -8.25 -23.79
CA ASP A 317 9.95 -9.39 -24.21
C ASP A 317 10.44 -10.25 -23.04
N LEU A 318 10.00 -9.94 -21.83
CA LEU A 318 10.40 -10.65 -20.62
C LEU A 318 9.83 -12.09 -20.62
N PRO A 319 10.66 -13.13 -20.39
CA PRO A 319 10.27 -14.54 -20.46
C PRO A 319 9.09 -14.97 -19.58
N GLY A 320 8.87 -14.32 -18.42
CA GLY A 320 7.76 -14.63 -17.52
C GLY A 320 6.40 -14.10 -18.00
N GLY A 321 6.36 -13.34 -19.10
CA GLY A 321 5.13 -12.88 -19.73
C GLY A 321 4.40 -11.83 -18.89
N ILE A 322 3.07 -11.86 -18.94
CA ILE A 322 2.21 -10.89 -18.26
C ILE A 322 1.26 -11.61 -17.31
N VAL A 323 1.16 -11.12 -16.06
CA VAL A 323 0.19 -11.59 -15.08
C VAL A 323 -0.75 -10.43 -14.73
N ILE A 324 -2.05 -10.61 -14.92
CA ILE A 324 -3.06 -9.61 -14.56
C ILE A 324 -3.81 -9.99 -13.28
N THR A 325 -4.19 -9.01 -12.48
CA THR A 325 -5.03 -9.17 -11.29
C THR A 325 -5.83 -7.88 -11.03
N GLY A 326 -6.45 -7.76 -9.86
CA GLY A 326 -7.23 -6.57 -9.50
C GLY A 326 -8.70 -6.70 -9.83
N GLY A 327 -9.53 -5.82 -9.26
CA GLY A 327 -11.00 -5.96 -9.29
C GLY A 327 -11.59 -6.07 -10.70
N ASN A 328 -11.06 -5.32 -11.67
CA ASN A 328 -11.58 -5.38 -13.05
C ASN A 328 -11.02 -6.55 -13.86
N ALA A 329 -9.97 -7.23 -13.39
CA ALA A 329 -9.50 -8.46 -14.03
C ALA A 329 -10.50 -9.63 -13.84
N ALA A 330 -11.50 -9.48 -12.97
CA ALA A 330 -12.60 -10.42 -12.82
C ALA A 330 -13.66 -10.29 -13.95
N LEU A 331 -13.61 -9.23 -14.76
CA LEU A 331 -14.56 -9.03 -15.84
C LEU A 331 -14.28 -10.04 -16.98
N PRO A 332 -15.28 -10.81 -17.44
CA PRO A 332 -15.08 -11.83 -18.48
C PRO A 332 -14.45 -11.27 -19.76
N GLY A 333 -13.55 -12.00 -20.40
CA GLY A 333 -12.89 -11.58 -21.64
C GLY A 333 -11.69 -10.64 -21.47
N VAL A 334 -11.46 -10.06 -20.28
CA VAL A 334 -10.35 -9.10 -20.06
C VAL A 334 -8.98 -9.69 -20.37
N SER A 335 -8.72 -10.95 -19.99
CA SER A 335 -7.44 -11.60 -20.26
C SER A 335 -7.18 -11.78 -21.76
N ALA A 336 -8.21 -12.18 -22.51
CA ALA A 336 -8.10 -12.38 -23.96
C ALA A 336 -7.91 -11.04 -24.68
N LEU A 337 -8.65 -10.00 -24.28
CA LEU A 337 -8.45 -8.64 -24.81
C LEU A 337 -7.03 -8.14 -24.52
N ALA A 338 -6.51 -8.41 -23.32
CA ALA A 338 -5.14 -8.08 -22.97
C ALA A 338 -4.12 -8.86 -23.81
N ASP A 339 -4.33 -10.16 -24.06
CA ASP A 339 -3.49 -10.98 -24.96
C ASP A 339 -3.36 -10.32 -26.33
N ASP A 340 -4.49 -9.92 -26.91
CA ASP A 340 -4.55 -9.30 -28.24
C ASP A 340 -3.82 -7.95 -28.30
N ILE A 341 -3.99 -7.11 -27.26
CA ILE A 341 -3.40 -5.78 -27.21
C ILE A 341 -1.89 -5.83 -26.96
N PHE A 342 -1.44 -6.68 -26.03
CA PHE A 342 -0.02 -6.78 -25.70
C PHE A 342 0.75 -7.66 -26.70
N GLY A 343 0.07 -8.52 -27.47
CA GLY A 343 0.70 -9.48 -28.37
C GLY A 343 1.55 -10.52 -27.63
N ARG A 344 1.20 -10.80 -26.37
CA ARG A 344 1.92 -11.67 -25.42
C ARG A 344 0.91 -12.47 -24.60
N GLN A 345 1.35 -13.61 -24.07
CA GLN A 345 0.51 -14.41 -23.18
C GLN A 345 0.29 -13.69 -21.83
N VAL A 346 -0.97 -13.59 -21.46
CA VAL A 346 -1.51 -12.96 -20.26
C VAL A 346 -2.18 -14.03 -19.41
N LYS A 347 -1.73 -14.12 -18.16
CA LYS A 347 -2.27 -15.02 -17.16
C LYS A 347 -3.09 -14.24 -16.15
N LEU A 348 -4.35 -14.62 -15.95
CA LEU A 348 -5.16 -14.10 -14.85
C LEU A 348 -4.75 -14.75 -13.53
N TYR A 349 -4.41 -13.95 -12.53
CA TYR A 349 -4.21 -14.42 -11.17
C TYR A 349 -5.46 -14.20 -10.31
N VAL A 350 -5.95 -15.31 -9.73
CA VAL A 350 -7.00 -15.34 -8.71
C VAL A 350 -6.43 -16.03 -7.47
N PRO A 351 -6.52 -15.41 -6.27
CA PRO A 351 -6.09 -16.06 -5.02
C PRO A 351 -6.82 -17.38 -4.77
N SER A 352 -6.18 -18.30 -4.07
CA SER A 352 -6.71 -19.67 -3.83
C SER A 352 -7.41 -19.83 -2.48
N GLU A 353 -7.17 -18.88 -1.58
CA GLU A 353 -7.61 -18.80 -0.20
C GLU A 353 -9.14 -18.85 -0.12
N VAL A 354 -9.64 -19.69 0.77
CA VAL A 354 -11.09 -19.91 0.94
C VAL A 354 -11.77 -18.59 1.32
N GLY A 355 -12.83 -18.24 0.59
CA GLY A 355 -13.56 -16.99 0.79
C GLY A 355 -12.95 -15.76 0.12
N LEU A 356 -11.78 -15.89 -0.52
CA LEU A 356 -11.05 -14.78 -1.16
C LEU A 356 -10.69 -15.07 -2.63
N ARG A 357 -11.37 -16.03 -3.27
CA ARG A 357 -11.17 -16.42 -4.67
C ARG A 357 -11.71 -15.39 -5.66
N HIS A 358 -11.20 -14.17 -5.55
CA HIS A 358 -11.54 -13.04 -6.41
C HIS A 358 -10.30 -12.12 -6.53
N PRO A 359 -9.87 -11.72 -7.74
CA PRO A 359 -8.66 -10.92 -7.96
C PRO A 359 -8.57 -9.60 -7.16
N ALA A 360 -9.71 -9.04 -6.77
CA ALA A 360 -9.76 -7.85 -5.92
C ALA A 360 -9.09 -8.01 -4.53
N PHE A 361 -8.88 -9.24 -4.04
CA PHE A 361 -8.24 -9.48 -2.73
C PHE A 361 -6.72 -9.70 -2.81
N THR A 362 -6.18 -9.87 -4.02
CA THR A 362 -4.76 -10.18 -4.24
C THR A 362 -3.82 -9.18 -3.58
N GLN A 363 -4.13 -7.88 -3.67
CA GLN A 363 -3.29 -6.83 -3.09
C GLN A 363 -3.18 -6.96 -1.56
N ALA A 364 -4.30 -7.13 -0.87
CA ALA A 364 -4.32 -7.24 0.59
C ALA A 364 -3.60 -8.51 1.08
N LEU A 365 -3.72 -9.63 0.34
CA LEU A 365 -2.97 -10.86 0.60
C LEU A 365 -1.47 -10.66 0.35
N GLY A 366 -1.11 -9.96 -0.73
CA GLY A 366 0.29 -9.64 -1.03
C GLY A 366 0.97 -8.83 0.07
N LEU A 367 0.26 -7.86 0.68
CA LEU A 367 0.80 -7.08 1.81
C LEU A 367 1.15 -7.96 3.01
N VAL A 368 0.24 -8.86 3.38
CA VAL A 368 0.44 -9.85 4.44
C VAL A 368 1.62 -10.76 4.11
N TYR A 369 1.64 -11.31 2.89
CA TYR A 369 2.66 -12.24 2.44
C TYR A 369 4.06 -11.62 2.47
N THR A 370 4.22 -10.42 1.91
CA THR A 370 5.51 -9.70 1.88
C THR A 370 6.03 -9.40 3.29
N ALA A 371 5.19 -8.89 4.19
CA ALA A 371 5.63 -8.55 5.54
C ALA A 371 6.09 -9.78 6.32
N ALA A 372 5.40 -10.90 6.16
CA ALA A 372 5.73 -12.11 6.88
C ALA A 372 6.94 -12.87 6.34
N HIS A 373 7.20 -12.76 5.03
CA HIS A 373 8.39 -13.33 4.39
C HIS A 373 9.58 -12.35 4.33
N MET A 374 9.45 -11.16 4.95
CA MET A 374 10.54 -10.19 5.01
C MET A 374 11.68 -10.72 5.88
N SER A 375 12.86 -10.84 5.28
CA SER A 375 14.09 -11.29 5.96
C SER A 375 14.51 -10.35 7.09
N ASP A 376 15.26 -10.87 8.06
CA ASP A 376 15.80 -10.09 9.18
C ASP A 376 16.66 -8.91 8.70
N ILE A 377 17.45 -9.13 7.64
CA ILE A 377 18.27 -8.07 7.04
C ILE A 377 17.41 -6.98 6.45
N SER A 378 16.37 -7.32 5.68
CA SER A 378 15.44 -6.32 5.15
C SER A 378 14.72 -5.56 6.26
N ARG A 379 14.39 -6.21 7.39
CA ARG A 379 13.83 -5.53 8.58
C ARG A 379 14.82 -4.54 9.20
N ILE A 380 16.10 -4.91 9.31
CA ILE A 380 17.15 -4.02 9.83
C ILE A 380 17.34 -2.81 8.88
N VAL A 381 17.42 -3.03 7.58
CA VAL A 381 17.54 -1.95 6.58
C VAL A 381 16.31 -1.05 6.61
N ALA A 382 15.10 -1.61 6.66
CA ALA A 382 13.86 -0.83 6.79
C ALA A 382 13.81 0.02 8.07
N SER A 383 14.44 -0.44 9.17
CA SER A 383 14.54 0.35 10.40
C SER A 383 15.34 1.65 10.23
N ALA A 384 16.26 1.71 9.26
CA ALA A 384 17.02 2.93 8.95
C ALA A 384 16.16 4.03 8.32
N VAL A 385 15.08 3.68 7.62
CA VAL A 385 14.14 4.64 7.00
C VAL A 385 13.32 5.37 8.08
N ASN A 386 12.94 4.66 9.14
CA ASN A 386 12.12 5.19 10.23
C ASN A 386 12.94 5.78 11.39
N ALA A 387 14.27 5.68 11.33
CA ALA A 387 15.13 6.23 12.38
C ALA A 387 15.16 7.76 12.31
N PRO A 388 15.07 8.48 13.45
CA PRO A 388 15.34 9.90 13.46
C PRO A 388 16.76 10.13 12.91
N ALA A 389 16.88 11.01 11.92
CA ALA A 389 18.15 11.30 11.26
C ALA A 389 19.23 11.56 12.30
N VAL A 390 20.22 10.66 12.40
CA VAL A 390 21.36 10.82 13.30
C VAL A 390 22.10 12.07 12.83
N THR A 391 21.90 13.16 13.56
CA THR A 391 22.64 14.40 13.34
C THR A 391 24.07 14.10 13.78
N THR A 392 24.97 13.93 12.83
CA THR A 392 26.41 13.88 13.09
C THR A 392 26.90 15.27 13.47
N THR A 393 26.55 15.73 14.67
CA THR A 393 27.27 16.81 15.34
C THR A 393 28.50 16.20 15.98
N SER A 394 29.64 16.42 15.33
CA SER A 394 30.97 16.27 15.88
C SER A 394 31.14 17.20 17.10
N ALA A 395 30.74 16.71 18.27
CA ALA A 395 31.01 17.39 19.53
C ALA A 395 32.44 17.05 19.97
N LYS A 396 33.35 18.01 19.74
CA LYS A 396 34.67 18.06 20.38
C LYS A 396 34.50 17.91 21.89
N VAL A 397 35.23 16.95 22.46
CA VAL A 397 35.42 16.80 23.90
C VAL A 397 36.05 18.08 24.45
N GLN A 398 35.33 18.79 25.30
CA GLN A 398 35.90 19.82 26.16
C GLN A 398 35.81 19.30 27.60
N GLN A 399 36.97 18.93 28.15
CA GLN A 399 37.13 18.54 29.54
C GLN A 399 36.77 19.71 30.45
N SER A 400 35.88 19.49 31.41
CA SER A 400 35.67 20.39 32.54
C SER A 400 36.37 19.85 33.78
N THR A 401 37.24 20.68 34.36
CA THR A 401 37.88 20.47 35.67
C THR A 401 37.01 21.11 36.77
N PRO A 402 36.92 20.54 37.99
CA PRO A 402 36.03 21.05 39.03
C PRO A 402 36.75 21.93 40.08
N ALA A 403 36.09 23.01 40.53
CA ALA A 403 36.23 23.73 41.81
C ALA A 403 35.36 25.02 41.74
N ALA A 404 34.68 25.57 42.75
CA ALA A 404 34.65 25.38 44.19
C ALA A 404 33.29 25.91 44.76
N ALA A 405 32.99 25.51 46.00
CA ALA A 405 31.81 25.83 46.80
C ALA A 405 31.66 27.32 47.17
N LYS A 406 30.41 27.77 47.34
CA LYS A 406 30.04 28.86 48.28
C LYS A 406 28.69 28.59 48.97
N GLN A 407 28.65 29.08 50.20
CA GLN A 407 27.84 28.70 51.35
C GLN A 407 26.39 29.21 51.33
N GLN A 408 25.57 28.53 52.14
CA GLN A 408 24.25 28.93 52.62
C GLN A 408 24.34 30.10 53.61
N GLU A 409 23.34 30.99 53.59
CA GLU A 409 22.97 31.84 54.73
C GLU A 409 21.43 32.00 54.80
N GLU A 410 20.94 32.18 56.02
CA GLU A 410 19.61 31.84 56.54
C GLU A 410 18.51 32.90 56.35
N LYS A 411 17.27 32.45 56.55
CA LYS A 411 16.02 33.24 56.70
C LYS A 411 16.00 34.08 58.00
N PRO A 412 15.05 35.04 58.09
CA PRO A 412 14.13 35.01 59.22
C PRO A 412 12.62 35.12 58.88
N ALA A 413 11.82 34.79 59.90
CA ALA A 413 10.37 34.56 60.03
C ALA A 413 9.44 35.76 59.67
N ALA A 414 8.29 35.57 59.02
CA ALA A 414 6.91 35.28 59.50
C ALA A 414 6.11 36.50 60.03
N THR A 415 4.94 36.76 59.44
CA THR A 415 3.75 37.31 60.14
C THR A 415 2.46 36.95 59.39
N GLU A 416 1.46 36.56 60.17
CA GLU A 416 0.11 36.10 59.81
C GLU A 416 -0.83 37.23 59.37
N VAL A 417 -1.82 36.91 58.52
CA VAL A 417 -3.21 37.43 58.62
C VAL A 417 -4.19 36.36 58.10
N GLU A 418 -5.25 36.14 58.89
CA GLU A 418 -6.37 35.19 58.72
C GLU A 418 -7.41 35.56 57.62
N PRO A 419 -8.36 34.64 57.29
CA PRO A 419 -9.22 34.66 56.10
C PRO A 419 -10.70 34.97 56.39
N GLU A 420 -11.51 35.23 55.34
CA GLU A 420 -12.99 35.06 55.33
C GLU A 420 -13.57 35.21 53.89
N PRO A 421 -14.81 34.77 53.57
CA PRO A 421 -15.38 33.43 53.72
C PRO A 421 -16.06 32.88 52.43
N LYS A 422 -16.42 31.59 52.47
CA LYS A 422 -17.20 30.85 51.46
C LYS A 422 -18.69 31.24 51.46
N GLN A 423 -19.33 31.22 50.28
CA GLN A 423 -20.78 30.95 50.16
C GLN A 423 -21.05 29.73 49.26
N LYS A 424 -21.82 28.80 49.84
CA LYS A 424 -22.50 27.68 49.19
C LYS A 424 -23.85 28.16 48.65
N LYS A 425 -24.29 27.68 47.47
CA LYS A 425 -25.68 27.23 47.22
C LYS A 425 -25.71 26.10 46.18
N GLU A 426 -26.71 25.26 46.37
CA GLU A 426 -26.98 23.90 45.86
C GLU A 426 -27.70 23.85 44.49
N PRO A 427 -27.94 22.64 43.91
CA PRO A 427 -28.12 22.41 42.47
C PRO A 427 -29.58 22.48 41.99
N PHE A 428 -29.77 22.85 40.73
CA PHE A 428 -31.07 22.83 40.06
C PHE A 428 -31.18 21.67 39.06
N TYR A 429 -32.18 20.82 39.27
CA TYR A 429 -32.57 19.70 38.43
C TYR A 429 -33.29 20.14 37.13
N LYS A 430 -33.10 19.31 36.09
CA LYS A 430 -34.07 18.89 35.04
C LYS A 430 -34.42 19.80 33.84
N ARG A 431 -34.55 19.07 32.70
CA ARG A 431 -35.14 19.37 31.37
C ARG A 431 -34.21 20.16 30.45
N PHE A 432 -33.79 19.62 29.30
CA PHE A 432 -34.63 19.41 28.12
C PHE A 432 -34.16 18.22 27.26
N PHE A 433 -35.12 17.35 26.90
CA PHE A 433 -35.04 16.34 25.85
C PHE A 433 -35.96 16.78 24.69
N GLY A 434 -35.57 16.45 23.45
CA GLY A 434 -36.40 16.48 22.23
C GLY A 434 -36.48 17.85 21.56
N THR A 435 -36.46 18.01 20.24
CA THR A 435 -36.69 17.13 19.08
C THR A 435 -36.26 17.94 17.85
N PHE A 436 -35.49 17.40 16.89
CA PHE A 436 -35.37 18.01 15.55
C PHE A 436 -35.01 16.93 14.53
N PHE A 437 -36.04 16.28 13.99
CA PHE A 437 -36.02 15.77 12.62
C PHE A 437 -36.49 16.94 11.74
N ASP A 438 -35.60 17.40 10.87
CA ASP A 438 -35.86 17.82 9.49
C ASP A 438 -34.55 17.66 8.70
#